data_AF-S5V5U1-F1
#
_entry.id   AF-S5V5U1-F1
#
_cell.length_a   1.000
_cell.length_b   1.000
_cell.length_c   1.000
_cell.angle_alpha   90.00
_cell.angle_beta   90.00
_cell.angle_gamma   90.00
#
_symmetry.space_group_name_H-M   'P 1'
#
loop_
_entity.id
_entity.type
_entity.pdbx_description
1 polymer ?
#
loop_
_entity_poly.entity_id
_entity_poly.type
_entity_poly.pdbx_seq_one_letter_code
_entity_poly.pdbx_strand_id
1 'polypeptide(L)'
;MTVPPFPPVPPDPSGPLPSGPALDRRLEDIARRRPFGARFRLRGRDLATAELRGAATVRWHAYDLVARRLAPAAPAKDGKQTPYRGHPVFVAQHATATCCRGCLQRWHGIPRGRELSRAEHVYVVDVICRWIEREVAGGAGPGSARHG
;
A
#
# COMPACT_ATOMS: atom_id res chain seq x y z
N MET A 1 -7.25 4.60 28.70
CA MET A 1 -7.60 4.49 27.27
C MET A 1 -7.29 3.07 26.82
N THR A 2 -8.28 2.19 26.80
CA THR A 2 -8.12 0.77 26.48
C THR A 2 -7.79 0.63 25.00
N VAL A 3 -6.58 0.13 24.69
CA VAL A 3 -6.24 -0.28 23.32
C VAL A 3 -7.15 -1.46 22.99
N PRO A 4 -7.99 -1.41 21.94
CA PRO A 4 -8.85 -2.53 21.59
C PRO A 4 -7.99 -3.77 21.30
N PRO A 5 -8.46 -4.99 21.65
CA PRO A 5 -7.72 -6.22 21.39
C PRO A 5 -7.38 -6.31 19.90
N PHE A 6 -6.14 -6.66 19.60
CA PHE A 6 -5.62 -6.83 18.25
C PHE A 6 -6.58 -7.71 17.43
N PRO A 7 -6.87 -7.38 16.16
CA PRO A 7 -7.74 -8.21 15.33
C PRO A 7 -7.11 -9.59 15.11
N PRO A 8 -7.94 -10.63 14.84
CA PRO A 8 -7.43 -11.97 14.54
C PRO A 8 -6.44 -11.90 13.37
N VAL A 9 -5.35 -12.64 13.53
CA VAL A 9 -4.29 -12.87 12.55
C VAL A 9 -4.94 -13.23 11.19
N PRO A 10 -4.47 -12.69 10.05
CA PRO A 10 -4.92 -13.15 8.73
C PRO A 10 -4.65 -14.65 8.55
N PRO A 11 -5.33 -15.33 7.60
CA PRO A 11 -5.22 -16.76 7.41
C PRO A 11 -3.76 -17.21 7.29
N ASP A 12 -3.50 -18.41 7.79
CA ASP A 12 -2.25 -19.16 7.81
C ASP A 12 -1.19 -18.61 6.83
N PRO A 13 0.04 -18.28 7.27
CA PRO A 13 1.14 -17.87 6.36
C PRO A 13 1.48 -18.93 5.31
N SER A 14 0.88 -20.12 5.40
CA SER A 14 0.97 -21.24 4.46
C SER A 14 -0.15 -21.24 3.39
N GLY A 15 -1.18 -20.39 3.54
CA GLY A 15 -2.29 -20.27 2.60
C GLY A 15 -2.01 -19.30 1.44
N PRO A 16 -2.74 -19.40 0.32
CA PRO A 16 -2.54 -18.50 -0.82
C PRO A 16 -2.87 -17.05 -0.42
N LEU A 17 -1.92 -16.13 -0.67
CA LEU A 17 -2.13 -14.70 -0.45
C LEU A 17 -3.27 -14.17 -1.34
N PRO A 18 -4.10 -13.24 -0.84
CA PRO A 18 -5.27 -12.78 -1.57
C PRO A 18 -4.89 -12.07 -2.88
N SER A 19 -5.67 -12.31 -3.93
CA SER A 19 -5.52 -11.72 -5.25
C SER A 19 -6.85 -11.13 -5.75
N GLY A 20 -6.78 -10.18 -6.70
CA GLY A 20 -7.96 -9.59 -7.34
C GLY A 20 -9.02 -9.05 -6.35
N PRO A 21 -10.30 -9.49 -6.41
CA PRO A 21 -11.38 -9.00 -5.54
C PRO A 21 -11.11 -9.14 -4.03
N ALA A 22 -10.29 -10.10 -3.62
CA ALA A 22 -9.93 -10.26 -2.20
C ALA A 22 -9.05 -9.10 -1.69
N LEU A 23 -8.29 -8.44 -2.59
CA LEU A 23 -7.53 -7.24 -2.26
C LEU A 23 -8.44 -6.04 -2.03
N ASP A 24 -9.56 -5.92 -2.75
CA ASP A 24 -10.50 -4.81 -2.57
C ASP A 24 -11.10 -4.81 -1.16
N ARG A 25 -11.56 -5.97 -0.71
CA ARG A 25 -12.06 -6.17 0.66
C ARG A 25 -10.98 -5.85 1.69
N ARG A 26 -9.73 -6.26 1.44
CA ARG A 26 -8.61 -5.96 2.35
C ARG A 26 -8.34 -4.45 2.43
N LEU A 27 -8.37 -3.75 1.31
CA LEU A 27 -8.19 -2.30 1.25
C LEU A 27 -9.31 -1.56 1.99
N GLU A 28 -10.56 -2.01 1.85
CA GLU A 28 -11.71 -1.47 2.57
C GLU A 28 -11.61 -1.69 4.08
N ASP A 29 -11.20 -2.90 4.49
CA ASP A 29 -10.97 -3.23 5.90
C ASP A 29 -9.87 -2.35 6.52
N ILE A 30 -8.76 -2.14 5.82
CA ILE A 30 -7.68 -1.25 6.27
C ILE A 30 -8.18 0.19 6.35
N ALA A 31 -8.86 0.69 5.33
CA ALA A 31 -9.38 2.07 5.31
C ALA A 31 -10.36 2.33 6.46
N ARG A 32 -11.26 1.37 6.74
CA ARG A 32 -12.25 1.48 7.83
C ARG A 32 -11.58 1.47 9.21
N ARG A 33 -10.58 0.62 9.41
CA ARG A 33 -9.91 0.43 10.71
C ARG A 33 -8.77 1.42 10.96
N ARG A 34 -8.25 2.08 9.92
CA ARG A 34 -7.14 3.04 9.98
C ARG A 34 -7.53 4.37 9.33
N PRO A 35 -8.24 5.26 10.05
CA PRO A 35 -8.66 6.57 9.53
C PRO A 35 -7.51 7.43 8.99
N PHE A 36 -6.29 7.24 9.53
CA PHE A 36 -5.07 7.89 9.03
C PHE A 36 -4.87 7.67 7.53
N GLY A 37 -5.20 6.49 7.00
CA GLY A 37 -5.02 6.11 5.59
C GLY A 37 -5.99 6.81 4.65
N ALA A 38 -7.18 7.20 5.13
CA ALA A 38 -8.23 7.80 4.31
C ALA A 38 -7.87 9.19 3.77
N ARG A 39 -6.89 9.87 4.38
CA ARG A 39 -6.41 11.18 3.90
C ARG A 39 -5.60 11.08 2.60
N PHE A 40 -5.06 9.91 2.29
CA PHE A 40 -4.18 9.72 1.14
C PHE A 40 -5.02 9.52 -0.10
N ARG A 41 -4.76 10.35 -1.11
CA ARG A 41 -5.41 10.32 -2.42
C ARG A 41 -4.39 10.68 -3.48
N LEU A 42 -4.48 10.04 -4.65
CA LEU A 42 -3.70 10.50 -5.80
C LEU A 42 -4.31 11.79 -6.32
N ARG A 43 -3.47 12.83 -6.45
CA ARG A 43 -3.86 14.15 -6.97
C ARG A 43 -2.68 14.79 -7.69
N GLY A 44 -2.97 15.70 -8.62
CA GLY A 44 -1.96 16.49 -9.31
C GLY A 44 -0.88 15.62 -9.96
N ARG A 45 0.39 15.93 -9.68
CA ARG A 45 1.55 15.25 -10.28
C ARG A 45 1.60 13.74 -10.00
N ASP A 46 1.19 13.28 -8.82
CA ASP A 46 1.24 11.85 -8.49
C ASP A 46 0.18 11.06 -9.30
N LEU A 47 -1.01 11.64 -9.50
CA LEU A 47 -2.07 11.06 -10.34
C LEU A 47 -1.64 11.05 -11.82
N ALA A 48 -1.19 12.19 -12.33
CA ALA A 48 -0.72 12.30 -13.71
C ALA A 48 0.45 11.34 -14.00
N THR A 49 1.34 11.13 -13.03
CA THR A 49 2.43 10.14 -13.14
C THR A 49 1.89 8.72 -13.22
N ALA A 50 0.87 8.37 -12.42
CA ALA A 50 0.27 7.04 -12.46
C ALA A 50 -0.41 6.76 -13.81
N GLU A 51 -1.15 7.74 -14.34
CA GLU A 51 -1.82 7.67 -15.64
C GLU A 51 -0.81 7.59 -16.79
N LEU A 52 0.16 8.50 -16.83
CA LEU A 52 1.15 8.58 -17.92
C LEU A 52 2.07 7.37 -17.99
N ARG A 53 2.51 6.85 -16.84
CA ARG A 53 3.43 5.70 -16.80
C ARG A 53 2.71 4.37 -17.07
N GLY A 54 1.42 4.30 -16.74
CA GLY A 54 0.62 3.09 -16.88
C GLY A 54 0.95 2.00 -15.84
N ALA A 55 0.07 0.99 -15.79
CA ALA A 55 0.07 -0.02 -14.74
C ALA A 55 1.37 -0.84 -14.66
N ALA A 56 1.94 -1.23 -15.81
CA ALA A 56 3.15 -2.07 -15.85
C ALA A 56 4.37 -1.36 -15.23
N THR A 57 4.61 -0.09 -15.59
CA THR A 57 5.72 0.69 -15.05
C THR A 57 5.50 1.01 -13.57
N VAL A 58 4.28 1.35 -13.16
CA VAL A 58 3.95 1.57 -11.74
C VAL A 58 4.19 0.30 -10.92
N ARG A 59 3.83 -0.88 -11.45
CA ARG A 59 4.09 -2.17 -10.81
C ARG A 59 5.59 -2.44 -10.66
N TRP A 60 6.39 -2.16 -11.69
CA TRP A 60 7.84 -2.29 -11.60
C TRP A 60 8.44 -1.37 -10.53
N HIS A 61 8.02 -0.10 -10.48
CA HIS A 61 8.43 0.82 -9.41
C HIS A 61 8.04 0.33 -8.02
N ALA A 62 6.81 -0.19 -7.86
CA ALA A 62 6.36 -0.76 -6.60
C ALA A 62 7.25 -1.95 -6.17
N TYR A 63 7.58 -2.83 -7.12
CA TYR A 63 8.46 -3.96 -6.85
C TYR A 63 9.85 -3.51 -6.39
N ASP A 64 10.50 -2.61 -7.12
CA ASP A 64 11.84 -2.10 -6.80
C ASP A 64 11.87 -1.36 -5.45
N LEU A 65 10.87 -0.51 -5.19
CA LEU A 65 10.77 0.23 -3.93
C LEU A 65 10.56 -0.70 -2.73
N VAL A 66 9.71 -1.71 -2.84
CA VAL A 66 9.51 -2.70 -1.78
C VAL A 66 10.78 -3.53 -1.57
N ALA A 67 11.44 -3.95 -2.65
CA ALA A 67 12.70 -4.69 -2.60
C ALA A 67 13.76 -3.93 -1.80
N ARG A 68 13.93 -2.64 -2.10
CA ARG A 68 15.01 -1.83 -1.52
C ARG A 68 14.70 -1.33 -0.11
N ARG A 69 13.43 -1.05 0.21
CA ARG A 69 13.04 -0.29 1.41
C ARG A 69 12.27 -1.09 2.46
N LEU A 70 11.74 -2.26 2.11
CA LEU A 70 10.91 -3.08 2.99
C LEU A 70 11.29 -4.56 3.04
N ALA A 71 11.89 -5.10 1.97
CA ALA A 71 12.25 -6.51 1.93
C ALA A 71 13.35 -6.92 2.92
N PRO A 72 14.39 -6.11 3.21
CA PRO A 72 15.42 -6.50 4.17
C PRO A 72 14.88 -6.77 5.57
N ALA A 73 15.55 -7.65 6.33
CA ALA A 73 15.19 -7.95 7.71
C ALA A 73 15.21 -6.71 8.64
N ALA A 74 16.16 -5.81 8.38
CA ALA A 74 16.34 -4.53 9.08
C ALA A 74 16.46 -3.38 8.06
N PRO A 75 15.34 -2.86 7.52
CA PRO A 75 15.40 -1.78 6.54
C PRO A 75 15.96 -0.49 7.13
N ALA A 76 16.75 0.22 6.34
CA ALA A 76 17.29 1.51 6.73
C ALA A 76 16.17 2.52 7.04
N LYS A 77 16.23 3.16 8.21
CA LYS A 77 15.24 4.15 8.68
C LYS A 77 13.81 3.58 8.73
N ASP A 78 13.63 2.34 9.16
CA ASP A 78 12.28 1.73 9.28
C ASP A 78 11.33 2.62 10.12
N GLY A 79 10.13 2.85 9.59
CA GLY A 79 9.16 3.83 10.08
C GLY A 79 9.25 5.23 9.43
N LYS A 80 10.35 5.53 8.73
CA LYS A 80 10.61 6.80 8.04
C LYS A 80 11.19 6.62 6.63
N GLN A 81 11.25 5.39 6.12
CA GLN A 81 11.90 5.07 4.83
C GLN A 81 11.09 5.49 3.60
N THR A 82 9.80 5.76 3.78
CA THR A 82 8.84 6.02 2.71
C THR A 82 8.35 7.47 2.78
N PRO A 83 8.72 8.33 1.82
CA PRO A 83 8.18 9.69 1.71
C PRO A 83 6.64 9.70 1.61
N TYR A 84 5.98 10.82 1.89
CA TYR A 84 4.53 10.91 1.77
C TYR A 84 4.01 11.19 0.36
N ARG A 85 4.85 11.75 -0.52
CA ARG A 85 4.50 12.26 -1.86
C ARG A 85 5.68 12.17 -2.82
N GLY A 86 5.47 12.51 -4.09
CA GLY A 86 6.50 12.57 -5.13
C GLY A 86 6.62 11.29 -5.95
N HIS A 87 5.79 10.29 -5.65
CA HIS A 87 5.57 9.11 -6.47
C HIS A 87 4.23 8.45 -6.05
N PRO A 88 3.41 7.94 -6.99
CA PRO A 88 2.13 7.31 -6.66
C PRO A 88 2.28 6.11 -5.70
N VAL A 89 3.36 5.33 -5.81
CA VAL A 89 3.67 4.22 -4.89
C VAL A 89 3.84 4.70 -3.45
N PHE A 90 4.47 5.85 -3.21
CA PHE A 90 4.66 6.36 -1.85
C PHE A 90 3.34 6.73 -1.20
N VAL A 91 2.45 7.40 -1.94
CA VAL A 91 1.10 7.73 -1.48
C VAL A 91 0.32 6.45 -1.16
N ALA A 92 0.36 5.47 -2.07
CA ALA A 92 -0.29 4.18 -1.91
C ALA A 92 0.20 3.42 -0.68
N GLN A 93 1.52 3.37 -0.46
CA GLN A 93 2.09 2.70 0.72
C GLN A 93 1.56 3.27 2.04
N HIS A 94 1.37 4.59 2.12
CA HIS A 94 0.79 5.21 3.30
C HIS A 94 -0.71 4.98 3.42
N ALA A 95 -1.44 4.96 2.30
CA ALA A 95 -2.86 4.66 2.27
C ALA A 95 -3.14 3.23 2.75
N THR A 96 -2.37 2.26 2.25
CA THR A 96 -2.59 0.83 2.47
C THR A 96 -1.82 0.24 3.65
N ALA A 97 -1.08 1.07 4.40
CA ALA A 97 -0.24 0.62 5.52
C ALA A 97 0.87 -0.38 5.13
N THR A 98 1.47 -0.17 3.96
CA THR A 98 2.66 -0.89 3.49
C THR A 98 3.90 0.01 3.44
N CYS A 99 3.96 1.06 4.25
CA CYS A 99 5.06 2.04 4.26
C CYS A 99 6.27 1.68 5.14
N CYS A 100 6.12 0.74 6.08
CA CYS A 100 7.19 0.25 6.96
C CYS A 100 6.92 -1.16 7.52
N ARG A 101 7.92 -1.82 8.14
CA ARG A 101 7.75 -3.16 8.72
C ARG A 101 6.74 -3.17 9.87
N GLY A 102 6.71 -2.11 10.68
CA GLY A 102 5.72 -1.97 11.74
C GLY A 102 4.27 -1.91 11.23
N CYS A 103 4.05 -1.28 10.06
CA CYS A 103 2.73 -1.29 9.42
C CYS A 103 2.41 -2.66 8.80
N LEU A 104 3.37 -3.29 8.12
CA LEU A 104 3.21 -4.65 7.60
C LEU A 104 2.86 -5.66 8.70
N GLN A 105 3.54 -5.60 9.84
CA GLN A 105 3.24 -6.46 10.99
C GLN A 105 1.81 -6.23 11.51
N ARG A 106 1.45 -4.97 11.76
CA ARG A 106 0.18 -4.62 12.41
C ARG A 106 -1.03 -4.84 11.50
N TRP A 107 -0.91 -4.53 10.21
CA TRP A 107 -2.05 -4.48 9.29
C TRP A 107 -2.06 -5.63 8.28
N HIS A 108 -0.90 -6.25 8.04
CA HIS A 108 -0.73 -7.33 7.08
C HIS A 108 -0.36 -8.67 7.71
N GLY A 109 -0.01 -8.71 9.00
CA GLY A 109 0.41 -9.92 9.70
C GLY A 109 1.81 -10.40 9.30
N ILE A 110 2.56 -9.58 8.56
CA ILE A 110 3.90 -9.94 8.08
C ILE A 110 4.93 -9.56 9.15
N PRO A 111 5.63 -10.54 9.78
CA PRO A 111 6.49 -10.26 10.92
C PRO A 111 7.72 -9.44 10.52
N ARG A 112 8.16 -8.57 11.44
CA ARG A 112 9.44 -7.85 11.37
C ARG A 112 10.62 -8.75 11.73
N GLY A 113 11.85 -8.30 11.45
CA GLY A 113 13.08 -8.98 11.88
C GLY A 113 13.53 -10.15 11.00
N ARG A 114 12.78 -10.45 9.92
CA ARG A 114 13.22 -11.31 8.82
C ARG A 114 12.97 -10.66 7.48
N GLU A 115 13.65 -11.15 6.46
CA GLU A 115 13.40 -10.71 5.09
C GLU A 115 11.97 -11.06 4.66
N LEU A 116 11.42 -10.26 3.75
CA LEU A 116 10.19 -10.61 3.05
C LEU A 116 10.44 -11.84 2.19
N SER A 117 9.52 -12.81 2.26
CA SER A 117 9.50 -13.86 1.26
C SER A 117 9.08 -13.28 -0.10
N ARG A 118 9.40 -14.01 -1.18
CA ARG A 118 8.95 -13.63 -2.53
C ARG A 118 7.42 -13.45 -2.60
N ALA A 119 6.67 -14.33 -1.93
CA ALA A 119 5.21 -14.26 -1.91
C ALA A 119 4.72 -13.00 -1.19
N GLU A 120 5.30 -12.67 -0.04
CA GLU A 120 4.94 -11.45 0.71
C GLU A 120 5.29 -10.17 -0.05
N HIS A 121 6.45 -10.15 -0.73
CA HIS A 121 6.85 -9.03 -1.58
C HIS A 121 5.84 -8.83 -2.71
N VAL A 122 5.50 -9.89 -3.45
CA VAL A 122 4.49 -9.83 -4.52
C VAL A 122 3.15 -9.35 -3.98
N TYR A 123 2.69 -9.89 -2.85
CA TYR A 123 1.46 -9.45 -2.20
C TYR A 123 1.47 -7.96 -1.85
N VAL A 124 2.55 -7.44 -1.28
CA VAL A 124 2.67 -6.01 -0.95
C VAL A 124 2.59 -5.16 -2.23
N VAL A 125 3.22 -5.60 -3.31
CA VAL A 125 3.14 -4.94 -4.62
C VAL A 125 1.70 -4.97 -5.15
N ASP A 126 1.00 -6.10 -5.05
CA ASP A 126 -0.38 -6.24 -5.52
C ASP A 126 -1.34 -5.33 -4.74
N VAL A 127 -1.19 -5.22 -3.42
CA VAL A 127 -1.96 -4.29 -2.57
C VAL A 127 -1.73 -2.84 -3.01
N ILE A 128 -0.48 -2.45 -3.27
CA ILE A 128 -0.11 -1.10 -3.73
C ILE A 128 -0.73 -0.81 -5.11
N CYS A 129 -0.51 -1.70 -6.07
CA CYS A 129 -1.02 -1.54 -7.44
C CYS A 129 -2.54 -1.48 -7.46
N ARG A 130 -3.22 -2.37 -6.72
CA ARG A 130 -4.67 -2.39 -6.67
C ARG A 130 -5.26 -1.09 -6.13
N TRP A 131 -4.64 -0.51 -5.10
CA TRP A 131 -5.07 0.79 -4.59
C TRP A 131 -4.87 1.91 -5.62
N ILE A 132 -3.74 1.93 -6.33
CA ILE A 132 -3.47 2.92 -7.38
C ILE A 132 -4.47 2.79 -8.53
N GLU A 133 -4.78 1.57 -8.99
CA GLU A 133 -5.79 1.31 -10.01
C GLU A 133 -7.15 1.90 -9.64
N ARG A 134 -7.58 1.71 -8.38
CA ARG A 134 -8.84 2.27 -7.87
C ARG A 134 -8.82 3.80 -7.83
N GLU A 135 -7.70 4.41 -7.47
CA GLU A 135 -7.57 5.87 -7.45
C GLU A 135 -7.56 6.47 -8.85
N VAL A 136 -6.94 5.80 -9.83
CA VAL A 136 -6.96 6.22 -11.24
C VAL A 136 -8.36 6.03 -11.83
N ALA A 137 -9.00 4.88 -11.62
CA ALA A 137 -10.35 4.61 -12.10
C ALA A 137 -11.41 5.52 -11.43
N GLY A 138 -11.25 5.79 -10.13
CA GLY A 138 -12.10 6.71 -9.37
C GLY A 138 -11.78 8.20 -9.60
N GLY A 139 -10.65 8.49 -10.25
CA GLY A 139 -10.27 9.83 -10.71
C GLY A 139 -11.02 10.28 -11.97
N ALA A 140 -11.66 9.34 -12.68
CA ALA A 140 -12.50 9.59 -13.86
C ALA A 140 -13.99 9.82 -13.53
N GLY A 141 -14.32 10.30 -12.32
CA GLY A 141 -15.64 10.83 -11.95
C GLY A 141 -15.68 12.36 -12.08
N PRO A 142 -16.85 13.00 -12.37
CA PRO A 142 -16.93 14.41 -12.74
C PRO A 142 -16.64 15.30 -11.53
N GLY A 143 -15.36 15.67 -11.36
CA GLY A 143 -14.93 16.45 -10.20
C GLY A 143 -13.63 17.23 -10.38
N SER A 144 -13.16 17.37 -11.62
CA SER A 144 -12.10 18.35 -11.96
C SER A 144 -12.67 19.41 -12.90
N ALA A 145 -13.72 20.09 -12.44
CA ALA A 145 -14.08 21.40 -12.92
C ALA A 145 -13.51 22.44 -11.94
N ARG A 146 -12.41 23.08 -12.35
CA ARG A 146 -12.08 24.51 -12.23
C ARG A 146 -12.64 25.26 -11.01
N HIS A 147 -11.74 25.81 -10.20
CA HIS A 147 -11.93 27.14 -9.62
C HIS A 147 -10.66 27.93 -9.93
N GLY A 148 -10.87 29.10 -10.54
CA GLY A 148 -9.85 30.02 -11.03
C GLY A 148 -9.21 30.87 -9.94
#